data_AF-A0A7S3H5Q0-F1
#
_entry.id   AF-A0A7S3H5Q0-F1
#
_cell.length_a   1.000
_cell.length_b   1.000
_cell.length_c   1.000
_cell.angle_alpha   90.00
_cell.angle_beta   90.00
_cell.angle_gamma   90.00
#
_symmetry.space_group_name_H-M   'P 1'
#
loop_
_entity.id
_entity.type
_entity.pdbx_description
1 polymer ?
#
loop_
_entity_poly.entity_id
_entity_poly.type
_entity_poly.pdbx_seq_one_letter_code
_entity_poly.pdbx_strand_id
1 'polypeptide(L)'
;AVHIIDYEYAAYNYRAFDIANHFSEYCGFEYDLDRCFPSEQKMRFFLKCYLKQQRRQQQQQQESRHLNEDDEDFVDGFMDAVRWTLLASHLFWGSWALVQAACSSIDFDYTGYAQRRFAAFYLHK
;
A
#
# COMPACT_ATOMS: atom_id res chain seq x y z
N ALA A 1 21.59 2.56 -5.57
CA ALA A 1 20.41 3.24 -4.97
C ALA A 1 19.16 2.65 -5.60
N VAL A 2 18.02 2.69 -4.91
CA VAL A 2 16.72 2.29 -5.48
C VAL A 2 16.05 3.53 -6.08
N HIS A 3 15.46 3.39 -7.25
CA HIS A 3 14.73 4.45 -7.95
C HIS A 3 13.30 3.97 -8.22
N ILE A 4 12.33 4.85 -7.99
CA ILE A 4 10.92 4.61 -8.32
C ILE A 4 10.60 5.40 -9.60
N ILE A 5 9.88 4.79 -10.53
CA ILE A 5 9.54 5.34 -11.85
C ILE A 5 8.03 5.22 -12.10
N ASP A 6 7.55 5.70 -13.26
CA ASP A 6 6.16 5.60 -13.71
C ASP A 6 5.13 6.21 -12.76
N TYR A 7 5.21 7.53 -12.61
CA TYR A 7 4.35 8.36 -11.73
C TYR A 7 2.97 8.67 -12.33
N GLU A 8 2.43 7.82 -13.22
CA GLU A 8 1.16 8.11 -13.93
C GLU A 8 -0.06 8.21 -13.00
N TYR A 9 -0.03 7.52 -11.86
CA TYR A 9 -1.05 7.60 -10.80
C TYR A 9 -0.63 8.46 -9.59
N ALA A 10 0.49 9.19 -9.70
CA ALA A 10 0.98 9.99 -8.59
C ALA A 10 0.11 11.22 -8.33
N ALA A 11 -0.35 11.35 -7.09
CA ALA A 11 -1.13 12.49 -6.64
C ALA A 11 -0.95 12.70 -5.13
N TYR A 12 -1.39 13.86 -4.63
CA TYR A 12 -1.55 14.04 -3.19
C TYR A 12 -2.57 13.02 -2.65
N ASN A 13 -2.14 12.22 -1.68
CA ASN A 13 -2.95 11.18 -1.08
C ASN A 13 -2.50 10.89 0.36
N TYR A 14 -3.26 10.07 1.09
CA TYR A 14 -2.86 9.54 2.37
C TYR A 14 -1.64 8.64 2.21
N ARG A 15 -0.55 8.93 2.93
CA ARG A 15 0.67 8.10 2.92
C ARG A 15 0.41 6.61 3.21
N ALA A 16 -0.61 6.33 4.03
CA ALA A 16 -0.99 4.98 4.39
C ALA A 16 -1.48 4.20 3.17
N PHE A 17 -2.17 4.85 2.23
CA PHE A 17 -2.65 4.22 0.99
C PHE A 17 -1.51 3.74 0.12
N ASP A 18 -0.47 4.54 -0.05
CA ASP A 18 0.69 4.18 -0.88
C ASP A 18 1.43 2.96 -0.30
N ILE A 19 1.61 2.94 1.02
CA ILE A 19 2.20 1.81 1.74
C ILE A 19 1.31 0.57 1.71
N ALA A 20 0.00 0.74 1.92
CA ALA A 20 -0.96 -0.36 1.87
C ALA A 20 -1.01 -0.98 0.46
N ASN A 21 -1.00 -0.13 -0.56
CA ASN A 21 -0.93 -0.56 -1.95
C ASN A 21 0.35 -1.35 -2.21
N HIS A 22 1.50 -0.84 -1.77
CA HIS A 22 2.78 -1.53 -1.88
C HIS A 22 2.77 -2.92 -1.22
N PHE A 23 2.15 -3.07 -0.05
CA PHE A 23 1.98 -4.39 0.59
C PHE A 23 1.05 -5.30 -0.19
N SER A 24 -0.02 -4.77 -0.79
CA SER A 24 -0.91 -5.54 -1.67
C SER A 24 -0.15 -6.14 -2.86
N GLU A 25 0.75 -5.36 -3.46
CA GLU A 25 1.55 -5.77 -4.63
C GLU A 25 2.57 -6.89 -4.34
N TYR A 26 2.81 -7.25 -3.07
CA TYR A 26 3.61 -8.45 -2.75
C TYR A 26 2.97 -9.72 -3.34
N CYS A 27 1.65 -9.72 -3.54
CA CYS A 27 0.92 -10.85 -4.10
C CYS A 27 0.92 -10.88 -5.65
N GLY A 28 1.46 -9.83 -6.29
CA GLY A 28 1.42 -9.66 -7.74
C GLY A 28 0.00 -9.72 -8.32
N PHE A 29 -0.10 -10.02 -9.61
CA PHE A 29 -1.39 -10.09 -10.31
C PHE A 29 -2.24 -11.32 -9.93
N GLU A 30 -1.59 -12.40 -9.48
CA GLU A 30 -2.26 -13.65 -9.09
C GLU A 30 -2.99 -13.55 -7.74
N TYR A 31 -2.61 -12.59 -6.90
CA TYR A 31 -3.27 -12.34 -5.62
C TYR A 31 -3.34 -13.59 -4.70
N ASP A 32 -2.25 -14.36 -4.64
CA ASP A 32 -2.06 -15.42 -3.63
C ASP A 32 -1.77 -14.80 -2.26
N LEU A 33 -2.83 -14.30 -1.62
CA LEU A 33 -2.76 -13.58 -0.34
C LEU A 33 -2.15 -14.44 0.77
N ASP A 34 -2.44 -15.74 0.78
CA ASP A 34 -2.00 -16.66 1.83
C ASP A 34 -0.48 -16.84 1.83
N ARG A 35 0.13 -16.87 0.64
CA ARG A 35 1.58 -17.12 0.51
C ARG A 35 2.40 -15.84 0.44
N CYS A 36 1.85 -14.79 -0.15
CA CYS A 36 2.65 -13.65 -0.58
C CYS A 36 2.40 -12.38 0.23
N PHE A 37 1.25 -12.24 0.90
CA PHE A 37 0.95 -11.03 1.67
C PHE A 37 1.92 -10.90 2.87
N PRO A 38 2.47 -9.70 3.15
CA PRO A 38 3.45 -9.55 4.22
C PRO A 38 2.81 -9.82 5.59
N SER A 39 3.53 -10.57 6.43
CA SER A 39 3.14 -10.73 7.83
C SER A 39 3.14 -9.39 8.56
N GLU A 40 2.34 -9.28 9.62
CA GLU A 40 2.30 -8.07 10.44
C GLU A 40 3.69 -7.63 10.93
N GLN A 41 4.54 -8.59 11.30
CA GLN A 41 5.93 -8.31 11.68
C GLN A 41 6.72 -7.62 10.57
N LYS A 42 6.58 -8.07 9.31
CA LYS A 42 7.24 -7.45 8.15
C LYS A 42 6.68 -6.06 7.86
N MET A 43 5.35 -5.91 7.93
CA MET A 43 4.70 -4.60 7.74
C MET A 43 5.16 -3.60 8.79
N ARG A 44 5.13 -3.95 10.08
CA ARG A 44 5.63 -3.12 11.18
C ARG A 44 7.09 -2.76 11.01
N PHE A 45 7.92 -3.71 10.62
CA PHE A 45 9.34 -3.45 10.33
C PHE A 45 9.50 -2.39 9.23
N PHE A 46 8.76 -2.51 8.12
CA PHE A 46 8.75 -1.51 7.06
C PHE A 46 8.31 -0.13 7.58
N LEU A 47 7.23 -0.06 8.36
CA LEU A 47 6.74 1.20 8.94
C LEU A 47 7.80 1.86 9.84
N LYS A 48 8.47 1.09 10.70
CA LYS A 48 9.55 1.61 11.55
C LYS A 48 10.73 2.13 10.72
N CYS A 49 11.14 1.42 9.68
CA CYS A 49 12.17 1.89 8.76
C CYS A 49 11.77 3.20 8.05
N TYR A 50 10.52 3.28 7.58
CA TYR A 50 9.96 4.47 6.94
C TYR A 50 9.97 5.67 7.91
N LEU A 51 9.49 5.49 9.14
CA LEU A 51 9.44 6.54 10.16
C LEU A 51 10.85 7.01 10.58
N LYS A 52 11.78 6.08 10.74
CA LYS A 52 13.19 6.38 11.02
C LYS A 52 13.81 7.25 9.92
N GLN A 53 13.51 6.93 8.66
CA GLN A 53 14.00 7.72 7.53
C GLN A 53 13.35 9.11 7.47
N GLN A 54 12.04 9.21 7.74
CA GLN A 54 11.33 10.49 7.83
C GLN A 54 11.90 11.37 8.95
N ARG A 55 12.19 10.80 10.12
CA ARG A 55 12.81 11.50 11.26
C ARG A 55 14.18 12.08 10.87
N ARG A 56 15.01 11.32 10.17
CA ARG A 56 16.32 11.78 9.68
C ARG A 56 16.20 12.97 8.71
N GLN A 57 15.22 12.95 7.81
CA GLN A 57 14.98 14.06 6.88
C GLN A 57 14.52 15.33 7.60
N GLN A 58 13.64 15.20 8.60
CA GLN A 58 13.18 16.33 9.40
C GLN A 58 14.30 16.98 10.22
N GLN A 59 15.18 16.17 10.80
CA GLN A 59 16.37 16.66 11.52
C GLN A 59 17.29 17.48 10.60
N GLN A 60 17.48 17.05 9.36
CA GLN A 60 18.27 17.80 8.37
C GLN A 60 17.60 19.14 7.99
N GLN A 61 16.27 19.20 8.00
CA GLN A 61 15.48 20.39 7.69
C GLN A 61 15.22 21.28 8.92
N GLN A 62 15.77 20.93 10.09
CA GLN A 62 15.53 21.63 11.37
C GLN A 62 14.03 21.70 11.74
N GLU A 63 13.21 20.75 11.26
CA GLU A 63 11.82 20.63 11.67
C GLU A 63 11.71 19.88 13.01
N SER A 64 11.02 20.48 13.98
CA SER A 64 10.71 19.85 15.26
C SER A 64 9.37 19.11 15.18
N ARG A 65 9.38 17.84 14.75
CA ARG A 65 8.26 16.91 14.94
C ARG A 65 8.68 15.71 15.77
N HIS A 66 7.81 15.31 16.68
CA HIS A 66 8.00 14.13 17.53
C HIS A 66 7.51 12.88 16.78
N LEU A 67 8.27 12.43 15.77
CA LEU A 67 8.06 11.11 15.17
C LEU A 67 8.99 10.13 15.86
N ASN A 68 8.42 9.11 16.49
CA ASN A 68 9.20 8.09 17.16
C ASN A 68 8.87 6.71 16.59
N GLU A 69 9.80 6.11 15.83
CA GLU A 69 9.65 4.71 15.38
C GLU A 69 9.60 3.68 16.53
N ASP A 70 10.03 4.08 17.74
CA ASP A 70 9.99 3.25 18.95
C ASP A 70 8.72 3.51 19.80
N ASP A 71 7.87 4.44 19.39
CA ASP A 71 6.55 4.65 19.99
C ASP A 71 5.56 3.64 19.38
N GLU A 72 5.32 2.55 20.11
CA GLU A 72 4.48 1.46 19.64
C GLU A 72 3.02 1.91 19.42
N ASP A 73 2.49 2.82 20.24
CA ASP A 73 1.11 3.34 20.06
C ASP A 73 1.00 4.09 18.73
N PHE A 74 2.02 4.87 18.38
CA PHE A 74 2.07 5.55 17.08
C PHE A 74 2.20 4.55 15.91
N VAL A 75 3.02 3.51 16.06
CA VAL A 75 3.18 2.46 15.04
C VAL A 75 1.89 1.67 14.87
N ASP A 76 1.17 1.37 15.95
CA ASP A 76 -0.13 0.72 15.95
C ASP A 76 -1.16 1.56 15.19
N GLY A 77 -1.29 2.84 15.54
CA GLY A 77 -2.20 3.75 14.83
C GLY A 77 -1.86 3.90 13.34
N PHE A 78 -0.57 3.86 12.98
CA PHE A 78 -0.17 3.87 11.58
C PHE A 78 -0.49 2.55 10.87
N MET A 79 -0.32 1.41 11.55
CA MET A 79 -0.69 0.10 11.03
C MET A 79 -2.20 0.01 10.78
N ASP A 80 -3.02 0.57 11.67
CA ASP A 80 -4.48 0.64 11.48
C ASP A 80 -4.84 1.50 10.26
N ALA A 81 -4.21 2.66 10.08
CA ALA A 81 -4.42 3.48 8.89
C ALA A 81 -4.05 2.73 7.59
N VAL A 82 -2.98 1.93 7.61
CA VAL A 82 -2.59 1.08 6.48
C VAL A 82 -3.63 -0.02 6.22
N ARG A 83 -4.15 -0.70 7.26
CA ARG A 83 -5.21 -1.70 7.11
C ARG A 83 -6.48 -1.11 6.50
N TRP A 84 -6.91 0.07 6.96
CA TRP A 84 -8.07 0.75 6.40
C TRP A 84 -7.88 1.15 4.94
N THR A 85 -6.70 1.67 4.60
CA THR A 85 -6.41 2.11 3.22
C THR A 85 -6.09 0.96 2.27
N LEU A 86 -5.75 -0.24 2.78
CA LEU A 86 -5.66 -1.47 1.99
C LEU A 86 -7.02 -1.82 1.37
N LEU A 87 -8.10 -1.70 2.14
CA LEU A 87 -9.46 -1.89 1.63
C LEU A 87 -9.77 -0.90 0.49
N ALA A 88 -9.39 0.37 0.67
CA ALA A 88 -9.53 1.37 -0.38
C ALA A 88 -8.71 1.04 -1.63
N SER A 89 -7.49 0.52 -1.47
CA SER A 89 -6.64 0.08 -2.60
C SER A 89 -7.31 -1.05 -3.38
N HIS A 90 -7.87 -2.07 -2.71
CA HIS A 90 -8.61 -3.13 -3.39
C HIS A 90 -9.81 -2.62 -4.19
N LEU A 91 -10.60 -1.71 -3.61
CA LEU A 91 -11.74 -1.11 -4.32
C LEU A 91 -11.29 -0.27 -5.52
N PHE A 92 -10.24 0.54 -5.35
CA PHE A 92 -9.71 1.41 -6.39
C PHE A 92 -9.27 0.61 -7.62
N TRP A 93 -8.37 -0.36 -7.41
CA TRP A 93 -7.80 -1.14 -8.51
C TRP A 93 -8.75 -2.20 -9.06
N GLY A 94 -9.66 -2.73 -8.24
CA GLY A 94 -10.74 -3.59 -8.74
C GLY A 94 -11.67 -2.82 -9.68
N SER A 95 -12.03 -1.59 -9.32
CA SER A 95 -12.87 -0.73 -10.15
C SER A 95 -12.13 -0.27 -11.42
N TRP A 96 -10.86 0.13 -11.29
CA TRP A 96 -10.00 0.45 -12.43
C TRP A 96 -9.94 -0.70 -13.43
N ALA A 97 -9.79 -1.93 -12.95
CA ALA A 97 -9.70 -3.09 -13.81
C ALA A 97 -11.00 -3.35 -14.57
N LEU A 98 -12.17 -3.15 -13.95
CA LEU A 98 -13.45 -3.25 -14.68
C LEU A 98 -13.56 -2.22 -15.81
N VAL A 99 -13.08 -0.99 -15.60
CA VAL A 99 -13.03 0.02 -16.66
C VAL A 99 -12.08 -0.40 -17.77
N GLN A 100 -10.89 -0.91 -17.43
CA GLN A 100 -9.91 -1.38 -18.40
C GLN A 100 -10.40 -2.60 -19.19
N ALA A 101 -11.19 -3.50 -18.58
CA ALA A 101 -11.80 -4.63 -19.28
C ALA A 101 -12.67 -4.19 -20.48
N ALA A 102 -13.26 -2.99 -20.41
CA ALA A 102 -14.09 -2.43 -21.47
C ALA A 102 -13.32 -1.53 -22.45
N CYS A 103 -12.20 -0.94 -22.04
CA CYS A 103 -11.55 0.15 -22.78
C CYS A 103 -10.10 -0.13 -23.21
N SER A 104 -9.42 -1.08 -22.58
CA SER A 104 -8.01 -1.38 -22.86
C SER A 104 -7.83 -2.22 -24.11
N SER A 105 -6.71 -2.03 -24.80
CA SER A 105 -6.25 -2.88 -25.90
C SER A 105 -5.16 -3.87 -25.48
N ILE A 106 -4.73 -3.81 -24.21
CA ILE A 106 -3.69 -4.68 -23.66
C ILE A 106 -4.28 -6.08 -23.42
N ASP A 107 -3.55 -7.12 -23.83
CA ASP A 107 -3.90 -8.52 -23.55
C ASP A 107 -3.63 -8.85 -22.08
N PHE A 108 -4.62 -8.59 -21.23
CA PHE A 108 -4.59 -8.85 -19.80
C PHE A 108 -5.99 -9.22 -19.30
N ASP A 109 -6.06 -10.17 -18.37
CA ASP A 109 -7.33 -10.59 -17.74
C ASP A 109 -7.81 -9.58 -16.68
N TYR A 110 -8.30 -8.45 -17.16
CA TYR A 110 -8.81 -7.37 -16.32
C TYR A 110 -10.02 -7.81 -15.49
N THR A 111 -10.91 -8.64 -16.03
CA THR A 111 -12.10 -9.11 -15.31
C THR A 111 -11.70 -10.03 -14.16
N GLY A 112 -10.83 -11.01 -14.40
CA GLY A 112 -10.31 -11.89 -13.36
C GLY A 112 -9.49 -11.13 -12.31
N TYR A 113 -8.68 -10.16 -12.74
CA TYR A 113 -7.96 -9.29 -11.80
C TYR A 113 -8.92 -8.48 -10.91
N ALA A 114 -9.97 -7.89 -11.48
CA ALA A 114 -11.01 -7.19 -10.71
C ALA A 114 -11.66 -8.10 -9.66
N GLN A 115 -12.02 -9.33 -10.06
CA GLN A 115 -12.60 -10.32 -9.15
C GLN A 115 -11.66 -10.64 -7.97
N ARG A 116 -10.36 -10.86 -8.24
CA ARG A 116 -9.36 -11.11 -7.20
C ARG A 116 -9.23 -9.91 -6.25
N ARG A 117 -9.20 -8.68 -6.76
CA ARG A 117 -9.14 -7.46 -5.93
C ARG A 117 -10.36 -7.33 -5.03
N PHE A 118 -11.57 -7.56 -5.55
CA PHE A 118 -12.78 -7.50 -4.73
C PHE A 118 -12.87 -8.66 -3.72
N ALA A 119 -12.42 -9.86 -4.07
CA ALA A 119 -12.32 -10.96 -3.13
C ALA A 119 -11.36 -10.62 -1.96
N ALA A 120 -10.20 -10.03 -2.27
CA ALA A 120 -9.26 -9.55 -1.27
C ALA A 120 -9.85 -8.47 -0.34
N PHE A 121 -10.64 -7.55 -0.90
CA PHE A 121 -11.39 -6.57 -0.10
C PHE A 121 -12.29 -7.25 0.95
N TYR A 122 -13.07 -8.26 0.55
CA TYR A 122 -13.95 -8.97 1.48
C TYR A 122 -13.19 -9.85 2.47
N LEU A 123 -12.00 -10.36 2.12
CA LEU A 123 -11.16 -11.12 3.03
C LEU A 123 -10.56 -10.24 4.15
N HIS A 124 -10.23 -8.98 3.84
CA HIS A 124 -9.60 -8.06 4.79
C HIS A 124 -10.57 -7.14 5.53
N LYS A 125 -11.84 -7.09 5.11
CA LYS A 125 -12.90 -6.30 5.75
C LYS A 125 -13.39 -6.97 7.04
#